data_AF-A0A6A2Z5I2-F1
#
_entry.id   AF-A0A6A2Z5I2-F1
#
_cell.length_a   1.000
_cell.length_b   1.000
_cell.length_c   1.000
_cell.angle_alpha   90.00
_cell.angle_beta   90.00
_cell.angle_gamma   90.00
#
_symmetry.space_group_name_H-M   'P 1'
#
loop_
_entity.id
_entity.type
_entity.pdbx_description
1 polymer ?
#
loop_
_entity_poly.entity_id
_entity_poly.type
_entity_poly.pdbx_seq_one_letter_code
_entity_poly.pdbx_strand_id
1 'polypeptide(L)'
;MGQELCMTEVEVLGGEILVVATSHLESPCPSPPKWDQMGDMNWDDKLDSQFPFPDGWIDPWRELRPAEDGFTYDTKSNHMLSGNRSLRKRLDRFICKMKDFKVSGVEMIGMEPIPGLSYTKEKSYRQEKKLLELPVLPNDHYGLLLTISSNNA
;
A
#
# COMPACT_ATOMS: atom_id res chain seq x y z
N MET A 1 -8.20 -9.17 16.07
CA MET A 1 -7.43 -8.05 16.67
C MET A 1 -8.17 -6.78 16.31
N GLY A 2 -8.39 -5.87 17.25
CA GLY A 2 -9.18 -4.66 16.99
C GLY A 2 -8.46 -3.76 15.98
N GLN A 3 -9.23 -3.13 15.10
CA GLN A 3 -8.70 -2.14 14.17
C GLN A 3 -8.69 -0.79 14.82
N GLU A 4 -7.64 -0.03 14.57
CA GLU A 4 -7.42 1.25 15.22
C GLU A 4 -7.06 2.30 14.17
N LEU A 5 -7.64 3.48 14.33
CA LEU A 5 -7.21 4.68 13.65
C LEU A 5 -6.22 5.40 14.56
N CYS A 6 -4.98 5.55 14.10
CA CYS A 6 -3.97 6.35 14.77
C CYS A 6 -3.81 7.69 14.04
N MET A 7 -3.84 8.79 14.78
CA MET A 7 -3.67 10.14 14.24
C MET A 7 -2.61 10.90 15.03
N THR A 8 -1.83 11.71 14.33
CA THR A 8 -0.83 12.60 14.94
C THR A 8 -0.73 13.91 14.16
N GLU A 9 -0.41 14.97 14.88
CA GLU A 9 -0.05 16.27 14.33
C GLU A 9 1.47 16.41 14.40
N VAL A 10 2.08 16.75 13.28
CA VAL A 10 3.53 16.91 13.13
C VAL A 10 3.81 18.33 12.68
N GLU A 11 4.53 19.09 13.50
CA GLU A 11 5.06 20.38 13.07
C GLU A 11 6.30 20.15 12.21
N VAL A 12 6.27 20.66 10.98
CA VAL A 12 7.39 20.59 10.04
C VAL A 12 8.09 21.94 9.92
N LEU A 13 9.28 21.95 9.30
CA LEU A 13 10.09 23.15 9.14
C LEU A 13 9.26 24.29 8.50
N GLY A 14 9.26 25.45 9.18
CA GLY A 14 8.43 26.60 8.81
C GLY A 14 7.20 26.83 9.71
N GLY A 15 6.95 25.95 10.68
CA GLY A 15 5.81 26.08 11.61
C GLY A 15 4.48 25.59 11.03
N GLU A 16 4.54 24.94 9.85
CA GLU A 16 3.39 24.33 9.21
C GLU A 16 3.04 23.00 9.91
N ILE A 17 1.75 22.71 10.04
CA ILE A 17 1.27 21.48 10.68
C ILE A 17 0.84 20.47 9.62
N LEU A 18 1.39 19.26 9.70
CA LEU A 18 0.98 18.10 8.94
C LEU A 18 0.19 17.15 9.86
N VAL A 19 -1.06 16.85 9.49
CA VAL A 19 -1.84 15.81 10.15
C VAL A 19 -1.62 14.50 9.41
N VAL A 20 -1.14 13.48 10.12
CA VAL A 20 -0.94 12.13 9.58
C VAL A 20 -1.89 11.18 10.29
N ALA A 21 -2.67 10.45 9.51
CA ALA A 21 -3.58 9.42 9.99
C ALA A 21 -3.20 8.08 9.36
N THR A 22 -3.26 6.99 10.12
CA THR A 22 -2.95 5.64 9.65
C THR A 22 -3.92 4.63 10.25
N SER A 23 -4.31 3.64 9.46
CA SER A 23 -5.19 2.54 9.83
C SER A 23 -4.84 1.29 9.03
N HIS A 24 -5.23 0.12 9.54
CA HIS A 24 -5.25 -1.14 8.81
C HIS A 24 -6.69 -1.67 8.86
N LEU A 25 -7.40 -1.55 7.73
CA LEU A 25 -8.84 -1.84 7.64
C LEU A 25 -9.13 -3.34 7.55
N GLU A 26 -10.36 -3.74 7.87
CA GLU A 26 -10.74 -5.16 8.02
C GLU A 26 -10.53 -5.87 6.71
N SER A 27 -10.17 -7.16 6.79
CA SER A 27 -9.96 -7.99 5.62
C SER A 27 -11.02 -9.09 5.58
N PRO A 28 -11.98 -9.07 4.62
CA PRO A 28 -12.19 -8.04 3.60
C PRO A 28 -12.82 -6.76 4.19
N CYS A 29 -12.62 -5.64 3.51
CA CYS A 29 -13.15 -4.36 3.97
C CYS A 29 -14.69 -4.40 3.96
N PRO A 30 -15.38 -4.22 5.11
CA PRO A 30 -16.83 -4.42 5.20
C PRO A 30 -17.62 -3.25 4.58
N SER A 31 -16.98 -2.09 4.35
CA SER A 31 -17.61 -0.89 3.79
C SER A 31 -16.56 0.08 3.21
N PRO A 32 -16.96 1.03 2.35
CA PRO A 32 -16.07 2.10 1.87
C PRO A 32 -15.24 2.77 2.97
N PRO A 33 -13.91 2.88 2.80
CA PRO A 33 -13.04 3.63 3.69
C PRO A 33 -13.46 5.09 3.74
N LYS A 34 -13.22 5.72 4.88
CA LYS A 34 -13.38 7.16 5.04
C LYS A 34 -12.06 7.87 4.80
N TRP A 35 -12.13 9.17 4.55
CA TRP A 35 -11.01 10.03 4.14
C TRP A 35 -9.89 10.17 5.19
N ASP A 36 -10.19 9.86 6.44
CA ASP A 36 -9.28 9.90 7.58
C ASP A 36 -8.45 8.61 7.73
N GLN A 37 -8.58 7.65 6.81
CA GLN A 37 -7.91 6.36 6.89
C GLN A 37 -6.85 6.28 5.78
N MET A 38 -5.60 5.94 6.12
CA MET A 38 -4.47 5.73 5.20
C MET A 38 -3.69 4.48 5.64
N GLY A 39 -3.05 3.74 4.73
CA GLY A 39 -2.42 2.44 5.05
C GLY A 39 -3.02 1.31 4.23
N ASP A 40 -3.04 0.08 4.76
CA ASP A 40 -3.73 -1.05 4.13
C ASP A 40 -5.25 -0.88 4.29
N MET A 41 -5.89 -0.46 3.21
CA MET A 41 -7.32 -0.19 3.18
C MET A 41 -8.16 -1.43 2.89
N ASN A 42 -7.51 -2.53 2.48
CA ASN A 42 -8.20 -3.72 1.96
C ASN A 42 -9.23 -3.42 0.84
N TRP A 43 -9.10 -2.28 0.14
CA TRP A 43 -10.03 -1.80 -0.90
C TRP A 43 -9.58 -2.22 -2.30
N ASP A 44 -10.43 -2.96 -3.01
CA ASP A 44 -10.17 -3.45 -4.36
C ASP A 44 -11.04 -2.70 -5.37
N ASP A 45 -10.43 -1.83 -6.18
CA ASP A 45 -11.15 -1.00 -7.15
C ASP A 45 -12.04 -1.82 -8.14
N LYS A 46 -11.73 -3.10 -8.38
CA LYS A 46 -12.53 -3.96 -9.27
C LYS A 46 -13.75 -4.54 -8.58
N LEU A 47 -13.65 -4.82 -7.28
CA LEU A 47 -14.74 -5.42 -6.50
C LEU A 47 -15.62 -4.36 -5.85
N ASP A 48 -14.98 -3.28 -5.39
CA ASP A 48 -15.58 -2.27 -4.51
C ASP A 48 -15.89 -0.95 -5.22
N SER A 49 -15.60 -0.87 -6.53
CA SER A 49 -15.68 0.35 -7.36
C SER A 49 -14.59 1.39 -7.05
N GLN A 50 -14.61 2.49 -7.81
CA GLN A 50 -13.68 3.60 -7.60
C GLN A 50 -13.77 4.12 -6.17
N PHE A 51 -12.63 4.23 -5.50
CA PHE A 51 -12.55 4.81 -4.16
C PHE A 51 -13.29 6.16 -4.08
N PRO A 52 -14.18 6.37 -3.09
CA PRO A 52 -14.95 7.59 -2.97
C PRO A 52 -14.10 8.71 -2.35
N PHE A 53 -13.54 9.57 -3.19
CA PHE A 53 -12.78 10.74 -2.73
C PHE A 53 -13.72 11.88 -2.34
N PRO A 54 -13.62 12.46 -1.13
CA PRO A 54 -14.25 13.75 -0.87
C PRO A 54 -13.56 14.87 -1.66
N ASP A 55 -14.27 15.98 -1.88
CA ASP A 55 -13.76 17.11 -2.65
C ASP A 55 -12.43 17.65 -2.08
N GLY A 56 -11.45 17.81 -2.98
CA GLY A 56 -10.11 18.29 -2.68
C GLY A 56 -9.15 17.23 -2.13
N TRP A 57 -9.58 15.96 -2.01
CA TRP A 57 -8.69 14.84 -1.73
C TRP A 57 -8.19 14.19 -3.02
N ILE A 58 -6.94 13.76 -2.99
CA ILE A 58 -6.25 13.11 -4.10
C ILE A 58 -5.67 11.77 -3.68
N ASP A 59 -5.45 10.90 -4.66
CA ASP A 59 -4.64 9.68 -4.54
C ASP A 59 -3.31 9.94 -5.25
N PRO A 60 -2.20 10.15 -4.50
CA PRO A 60 -0.89 10.46 -5.06
C PRO A 60 -0.43 9.47 -6.14
N TRP A 61 -0.75 8.18 -5.97
CA TRP A 61 -0.38 7.16 -6.96
C TRP A 61 -1.10 7.40 -8.28
N ARG A 62 -2.41 7.63 -8.24
CA ARG A 62 -3.19 7.89 -9.46
C ARG A 62 -2.83 9.21 -10.11
N GLU A 63 -2.46 10.22 -9.34
CA GLU A 63 -2.08 11.53 -9.86
C GLU A 63 -0.72 11.51 -10.56
N LEU A 64 0.30 10.91 -9.93
CA LEU A 64 1.66 10.92 -10.47
C LEU A 64 1.96 9.74 -11.41
N ARG A 65 1.25 8.61 -11.27
CA ARG A 65 1.49 7.37 -12.03
C ARG A 65 0.20 6.82 -12.65
N PRO A 66 -0.56 7.61 -13.43
CA PRO A 66 -1.86 7.18 -13.97
C PRO A 66 -1.80 5.98 -14.92
N ALA A 67 -0.64 5.69 -15.49
CA ALA A 67 -0.42 4.55 -16.38
C ALA A 67 -0.05 3.25 -15.65
N GLU A 68 0.18 3.30 -14.32
CA GLU A 68 0.63 2.16 -13.53
C GLU A 68 -0.49 1.67 -12.60
N ASP A 69 -0.66 0.34 -12.53
CA ASP A 69 -1.68 -0.29 -11.68
C ASP A 69 -1.47 -0.01 -10.18
N GLY A 70 -0.22 0.11 -9.74
CA GLY A 70 0.13 0.34 -8.34
C GLY A 70 -0.13 -0.83 -7.39
N PHE A 71 -0.16 -2.08 -7.86
CA PHE A 71 -0.45 -3.21 -6.97
C PHE A 71 0.60 -3.35 -5.86
N THR A 72 0.17 -3.14 -4.62
CA THR A 72 1.00 -3.28 -3.42
C THR A 72 1.00 -4.73 -2.94
N TYR A 73 -0.08 -5.49 -3.17
CA TYR A 73 -0.09 -6.94 -3.04
C TYR A 73 -0.12 -7.58 -4.43
N ASP A 74 1.00 -8.14 -4.89
CA ASP A 74 1.12 -8.70 -6.25
C ASP A 74 1.83 -10.06 -6.24
N THR A 75 1.06 -11.14 -6.34
CA THR A 75 1.59 -12.51 -6.41
C THR A 75 2.39 -12.82 -7.68
N LYS A 76 2.36 -11.94 -8.70
CA LYS A 76 3.12 -12.11 -9.95
C LYS A 76 4.52 -11.53 -9.83
N SER A 77 4.67 -10.35 -9.24
CA SER A 77 5.98 -9.69 -9.09
C SER A 77 6.64 -10.03 -7.75
N ASN A 78 5.87 -10.23 -6.67
CA ASN A 78 6.45 -10.56 -5.37
C ASN A 78 6.84 -12.04 -5.33
N HIS A 79 8.12 -12.30 -5.57
CA HIS A 79 8.64 -13.66 -5.67
C HIS A 79 8.50 -14.47 -4.37
N MET A 80 8.36 -13.83 -3.20
CA MET A 80 8.10 -14.56 -1.95
C MET A 80 6.71 -15.22 -1.96
N LEU A 81 5.77 -14.69 -2.73
CA LEU A 81 4.40 -15.21 -2.84
C LEU A 81 4.24 -16.28 -3.92
N SER A 82 5.34 -16.63 -4.59
CA SER A 82 5.35 -17.63 -5.65
C SER A 82 4.64 -18.92 -5.22
N GLY A 83 3.87 -19.47 -6.15
CA GLY A 83 3.06 -20.65 -5.91
C GLY A 83 1.70 -20.38 -5.24
N ASN A 84 1.39 -19.16 -4.81
CA ASN A 84 0.01 -18.78 -4.47
C ASN A 84 -0.89 -18.72 -5.71
N ARG A 85 -2.21 -18.63 -5.50
CA ARG A 85 -3.13 -18.31 -6.60
C ARG A 85 -2.85 -16.89 -7.08
N SER A 86 -3.01 -16.67 -8.38
CA SER A 86 -2.82 -15.34 -8.98
C SER A 86 -3.80 -14.35 -8.36
N LEU A 87 -3.25 -13.37 -7.65
CA LEU A 87 -3.95 -12.26 -7.04
C LEU A 87 -3.07 -11.01 -7.11
N ARG A 88 -3.67 -9.89 -7.53
CA ARG A 88 -3.00 -8.59 -7.67
C ARG A 88 -3.98 -7.52 -7.21
N LYS A 89 -3.63 -6.77 -6.17
CA LYS A 89 -4.50 -5.79 -5.53
C LYS A 89 -3.69 -4.57 -5.09
N ARG A 90 -4.32 -3.39 -5.16
CA ARG A 90 -3.77 -2.13 -4.65
C ARG A 90 -4.42 -1.85 -3.31
N LEU A 91 -3.95 -2.51 -2.26
CA LEU A 91 -4.57 -2.48 -0.95
C LEU A 91 -4.08 -1.29 -0.13
N ASP A 92 -2.80 -0.97 -0.26
CA ASP A 92 -2.16 0.13 0.43
C ASP A 92 -2.33 1.42 -0.38
N ARG A 93 -2.77 2.48 0.27
CA ARG A 93 -2.94 3.80 -0.36
C ARG A 93 -2.53 4.94 0.57
N PHE A 94 -2.01 6.00 -0.03
CA PHE A 94 -2.08 7.34 0.53
C PHE A 94 -3.32 8.05 -0.03
N ILE A 95 -4.01 8.81 0.82
CA ILE A 95 -5.06 9.74 0.41
C ILE A 95 -4.70 11.07 1.04
N CYS A 96 -4.59 12.12 0.23
CA CYS A 96 -4.03 13.39 0.68
C CYS A 96 -4.99 14.53 0.39
N LYS A 97 -5.10 15.47 1.33
CA LYS A 97 -5.65 16.80 1.10
C LYS A 97 -4.60 17.81 1.51
N MET A 98 -4.07 18.51 0.52
CA MET A 98 -2.93 19.41 0.72
C MET A 98 -3.34 20.84 0.39
N LYS A 99 -2.84 21.79 1.19
CA LYS A 99 -3.01 23.23 0.97
C LYS A 99 -1.66 23.91 0.86
N ASP A 100 -0.83 23.77 1.90
CA ASP A 100 0.47 24.45 2.02
C ASP A 100 1.64 23.56 1.51
N PHE A 101 1.33 22.31 1.17
CA PHE A 101 2.23 21.35 0.52
C PHE A 101 1.71 20.94 -0.85
N LYS A 102 2.59 20.34 -1.64
CA LYS A 102 2.24 19.57 -2.84
C LYS A 102 2.88 18.20 -2.78
N VAL A 103 2.22 17.22 -3.39
CA VAL A 103 2.80 15.91 -3.66
C VAL A 103 3.84 16.08 -4.78
N SER A 104 5.06 15.61 -4.53
CA SER A 104 6.18 15.74 -5.46
C SER A 104 6.73 14.40 -5.93
N GLY A 105 6.45 13.32 -5.19
CA GLY A 105 6.86 11.97 -5.57
C GLY A 105 6.03 10.91 -4.87
N VAL A 106 5.90 9.76 -5.54
CA VAL A 106 5.36 8.53 -4.95
C VAL A 106 6.12 7.34 -5.55
N GLU A 107 6.59 6.45 -4.70
CA GLU A 107 7.44 5.33 -5.08
C GLU A 107 7.01 4.05 -4.37
N MET A 108 7.18 2.92 -5.05
CA MET A 108 7.01 1.59 -4.47
C MET A 108 8.36 1.11 -3.94
N ILE A 109 8.39 0.62 -2.71
CA ILE A 109 9.61 0.20 -2.01
C ILE A 109 9.50 -1.22 -1.48
N GLY A 110 10.63 -1.82 -1.11
CA GLY A 110 10.67 -3.20 -0.60
C GLY A 110 10.46 -4.25 -1.68
N MET A 111 10.76 -3.92 -2.94
CA MET A 111 10.60 -4.83 -4.08
C MET A 111 11.75 -5.83 -4.24
N GLU A 112 12.86 -5.61 -3.54
CA GLU A 112 14.05 -6.45 -3.65
C GLU A 112 14.09 -7.52 -2.55
N PRO A 113 14.51 -8.76 -2.89
CA PRO A 113 14.79 -9.78 -1.90
C PRO A 113 15.84 -9.36 -0.88
N ILE A 114 15.68 -9.82 0.36
CA ILE A 114 16.70 -9.71 1.39
C ILE A 114 17.87 -10.65 1.02
N PRO A 115 19.09 -10.15 0.79
CA PRO A 115 20.21 -10.98 0.35
C PRO A 115 20.53 -12.11 1.34
N GLY A 116 20.71 -13.32 0.83
CA GLY A 116 21.08 -14.49 1.63
C GLY A 116 19.94 -15.11 2.44
N LEU A 117 18.70 -14.64 2.27
CA LEU A 117 17.55 -15.16 3.01
C LEU A 117 16.54 -15.85 2.09
N SER A 118 16.26 -17.12 2.37
CA SER A 118 15.25 -17.92 1.71
C SER A 118 14.39 -18.68 2.73
N TYR A 119 13.21 -19.11 2.30
CA TYR A 119 12.35 -19.99 3.09
C TYR A 119 11.81 -21.12 2.21
N THR A 120 11.49 -22.25 2.85
CA THR A 120 10.92 -23.40 2.15
C THR A 120 9.40 -23.41 2.30
N LYS A 121 8.70 -23.55 1.19
CA LYS A 121 7.24 -23.66 1.12
C LYS A 121 6.84 -25.02 0.56
N GLU A 122 5.99 -25.75 1.29
CA GLU A 122 5.38 -26.98 0.79
C GLU A 122 4.18 -26.62 -0.10
N LYS A 123 4.12 -27.21 -1.30
CA LYS A 123 2.98 -27.08 -2.20
C LYS A 123 2.54 -28.44 -2.70
N SER A 124 1.26 -28.74 -2.48
CA SER A 124 0.62 -29.94 -3.03
C SER A 124 0.25 -29.70 -4.50
N TYR A 125 0.74 -30.54 -5.39
CA TYR A 125 0.38 -30.57 -6.81
C TYR A 125 0.06 -32.00 -7.21
N ARG A 126 -1.17 -32.25 -7.70
CA ARG A 126 -1.61 -33.59 -8.15
C ARG A 126 -1.29 -34.72 -7.15
N GLN A 127 -1.57 -34.50 -5.86
CA GLN A 127 -1.31 -35.41 -4.73
C GLN A 127 0.18 -35.62 -4.36
N GLU A 128 1.11 -35.01 -5.07
CA GLU A 128 2.53 -34.96 -4.69
C GLU A 128 2.85 -33.66 -3.95
N LYS A 129 3.68 -33.77 -2.91
CA LYS A 129 4.20 -32.61 -2.17
C LYS A 129 5.52 -32.18 -2.79
N LYS A 130 5.58 -30.94 -3.29
CA LYS A 130 6.81 -30.33 -3.77
C LYS A 130 7.26 -29.25 -2.80
N LEU A 131 8.54 -29.26 -2.46
CA LEU A 131 9.18 -28.18 -1.71
C LEU A 131 9.69 -27.11 -2.69
N LEU A 132 9.36 -25.85 -2.42
CA LEU A 132 9.83 -24.69 -3.17
C LEU A 132 10.70 -23.85 -2.24
N GLU A 133 11.93 -23.60 -2.64
CA GLU A 133 12.77 -22.60 -1.99
C GLU A 133 12.47 -21.23 -2.62
N LEU A 134 12.04 -20.28 -1.80
CA LEU A 134 11.61 -18.96 -2.22
C LEU A 134 12.41 -17.87 -1.50
N PRO A 135 12.66 -16.72 -2.15
CA PRO A 135 13.29 -15.60 -1.48
C PRO A 135 12.40 -15.04 -0.38
N VAL A 136 13.02 -14.38 0.60
CA VAL A 136 12.30 -13.53 1.55
C VAL A 136 12.41 -12.08 1.09
N LEU A 137 11.27 -11.43 0.89
CA LEU A 137 11.18 -9.98 0.72
C LEU A 137 10.80 -9.33 2.07
N PRO A 138 10.96 -8.01 2.22
CA PRO A 138 10.62 -7.31 3.46
C PRO A 138 9.19 -7.58 3.96
N ASN A 139 8.23 -7.73 3.06
CA ASN A 139 6.82 -8.01 3.37
C ASN A 139 6.10 -8.61 2.14
N ASP A 140 4.96 -9.28 2.34
CA ASP A 140 4.11 -9.77 1.25
C ASP A 140 3.39 -8.65 0.48
N HIS A 141 3.25 -7.49 1.09
CA HIS A 141 2.94 -6.22 0.46
C HIS A 141 4.22 -5.42 0.17
N TYR A 142 4.25 -4.70 -0.94
CA TYR A 142 5.23 -3.64 -1.17
C TYR A 142 4.83 -2.38 -0.39
N GLY A 143 5.83 -1.66 0.11
CA GLY A 143 5.62 -0.38 0.76
C GLY A 143 5.40 0.75 -0.26
N LEU A 144 4.78 1.83 0.20
CA LEU A 144 4.69 3.08 -0.54
C LEU A 144 5.47 4.19 0.19
N LEU A 145 6.25 4.95 -0.57
CA LEU A 145 6.94 6.15 -0.10
C LEU A 145 6.32 7.38 -0.76
N LEU A 146 5.73 8.26 0.05
CA LEU A 146 5.20 9.55 -0.39
C LEU A 146 6.22 10.64 -0.12
N THR A 147 6.51 11.47 -1.13
CA THR A 147 7.33 12.67 -0.99
C THR A 147 6.47 13.92 -1.19
N ILE A 148 6.45 14.78 -0.18
CA ILE A 148 5.77 16.09 -0.23
C ILE A 148 6.81 17.22 -0.15
N SER A 149 6.48 18.35 -0.74
CA SER A 149 7.30 19.56 -0.72
C SER A 149 6.45 20.77 -0.35
N SER A 150 7.02 21.74 0.35
CA SER A 150 6.34 23.00 0.63
C SER A 150 6.01 23.75 -0.67
N ASN A 151 4.87 24.43 -0.68
CA ASN A 151 4.50 25.33 -1.78
C ASN A 151 5.29 26.66 -1.73
N ASN A 152 5.93 26.96 -0.60
CA ASN A 152 6.67 28.20 -0.36
C ASN A 152 8.18 28.08 -0.62
N ALA A 153 8.61 27.03 -1.32
CA ALA A 153 10.01 26.78 -1.70
C ALA A 153 10.39 27.43 -3.04
#